data_AF-A0A2T0T7H5-F1
#
_entry.id   AF-A0A2T0T7H5-F1
#
_cell.length_a   1.000
_cell.length_b   1.000
_cell.length_c   1.000
_cell.angle_alpha   90.00
_cell.angle_beta   90.00
_cell.angle_gamma   90.00
#
_symmetry.space_group_name_H-M   'P 1'
#
loop_
_entity.id
_entity.type
_entity.pdbx_description
1 polymer ?
#
loop_
_entity_poly.entity_id
_entity_poly.type
_entity_poly.pdbx_seq_one_letter_code
_entity_poly.pdbx_strand_id
1 'polypeptide(L)'
;MSHRSTAIGSLAVVLAAAFAQAFVAGHLPIDLMVYRAGGQSWLAGLPLYSPDFPHPLDGPALPFTYPPFAAVLFSALTVLPVTATVALSTLASALALTAVCVLAARIARPGRGAALGLATAALGLYALEPVRETLSFGQVNLVLAALVAADCLVRAPRWPRGLLIGLAAAVKLTPAVFLLYFLAKREWRAAATAALGFVGCALVGVVLNTSDSAVYWLEVLGQPQRIGGLSYAANQSLRGALERVLGSSPTTTALWALSVVAVLAATWIGARRARAEGDDLTAVLVVAAGGLLASPVSWSHHWVWIAPALVLLGVRAWRSRKALAGTGVAVLVLVFCTGPFWLFARGGNRELGWSWWQHLVGDAYVWCGLALVVWVALRGRLSLTAPLRHCRHAPRRIVVQGRHMDTSTLPVRPVVVTLTVDEATQRRWDVLRRSHFPAHRLVVGAHLTLFHAIPGEHQDTALTDALAVAASTTAFPIVEDEPYSLGSGVALRVLSPRLHAVRTELATRWAGWLSRQDSQPFRPHVTVQNKVDPDHARRTLAQLRATGPSGWAGSATGISLWRYEGGPWAPIRTVLFT
;
A
#
# COMPACT_ATOMS: atom_id res chain seq x y z
N MET A 1 -1.32 -27.19 -13.38
CA MET A 1 0.16 -27.26 -13.26
C MET A 1 0.91 -26.11 -13.97
N SER A 2 0.40 -25.49 -15.05
CA SER A 2 1.16 -24.46 -15.82
C SER A 2 1.46 -23.13 -15.09
N HIS A 3 0.67 -22.72 -14.10
CA HIS A 3 0.91 -21.48 -13.34
C HIS A 3 2.08 -21.56 -12.35
N ARG A 4 2.42 -22.74 -11.83
CA ARG A 4 3.56 -22.92 -10.92
C ARG A 4 4.88 -22.96 -11.71
N SER A 5 4.90 -23.65 -12.85
CA SER A 5 6.08 -23.75 -13.72
C SER A 5 6.50 -22.39 -14.30
N THR A 6 5.54 -21.55 -14.67
CA THR A 6 5.81 -20.18 -15.15
C THR A 6 6.35 -19.26 -14.05
N ALA A 7 5.81 -19.34 -12.83
CA ALA A 7 6.33 -18.56 -11.69
C ALA A 7 7.76 -18.99 -11.29
N ILE A 8 8.06 -20.29 -11.32
CA ILE A 8 9.40 -20.82 -11.05
C ILE A 8 10.38 -20.37 -12.14
N GLY A 9 9.98 -20.43 -13.42
CA GLY A 9 10.80 -19.94 -14.54
C GLY A 9 11.13 -18.45 -14.44
N SER A 10 10.15 -17.60 -14.10
CA SER A 10 10.39 -16.17 -13.90
C SER A 10 11.28 -15.88 -12.70
N LEU A 11 11.15 -16.63 -11.60
CA LEU A 11 12.03 -16.49 -10.44
C LEU A 11 13.48 -16.90 -10.76
N ALA A 12 13.66 -17.98 -11.53
CA ALA A 12 14.99 -18.38 -12.00
C ALA A 12 15.64 -17.30 -12.88
N VAL A 13 14.87 -16.67 -13.77
CA VAL A 13 15.34 -15.54 -14.60
C VAL A 13 15.73 -14.33 -13.74
N VAL A 14 14.94 -14.01 -12.71
CA VAL A 14 15.26 -12.94 -11.75
C VAL A 14 16.60 -13.23 -11.05
N LEU A 15 16.78 -14.45 -10.55
CA LEU A 15 18.01 -14.83 -9.85
C LEU A 15 19.22 -14.87 -10.79
N ALA A 16 19.04 -15.36 -12.02
CA ALA A 16 20.09 -15.37 -13.03
C ALA A 16 20.50 -13.95 -13.46
N ALA A 17 19.54 -13.05 -13.65
CA ALA A 17 19.82 -11.64 -13.97
C ALA A 17 20.55 -10.93 -12.83
N ALA A 18 20.15 -11.16 -11.58
CA ALA A 18 20.83 -10.63 -10.40
C ALA A 18 22.27 -11.15 -10.30
N PHE A 19 22.49 -12.45 -10.54
CA PHE A 19 23.82 -13.05 -10.54
C PHE A 19 24.71 -12.49 -11.67
N ALA A 20 24.16 -12.37 -12.89
CA ALA A 20 24.88 -11.79 -14.03
C ALA A 20 25.33 -10.35 -13.73
N GLN A 21 24.45 -9.51 -13.18
CA GLN A 21 24.81 -8.14 -12.81
C GLN A 21 25.89 -8.07 -11.71
N ALA A 22 25.80 -8.93 -10.69
CA ALA A 22 26.74 -8.92 -9.56
C ALA A 22 28.16 -9.37 -9.92
N PHE A 23 28.31 -10.29 -10.88
CA PHE A 23 29.58 -11.01 -11.09
C PHE A 23 30.18 -10.86 -12.49
N VAL A 24 29.41 -10.44 -13.49
CA VAL A 24 29.91 -10.27 -14.87
C VAL A 24 30.49 -8.87 -15.08
N ALA A 25 30.05 -7.86 -14.32
CA ALA A 25 30.48 -6.47 -14.51
C ALA A 25 31.95 -6.18 -14.15
N GLY A 26 32.63 -7.09 -13.43
CA GLY A 26 34.06 -7.03 -13.15
C GLY A 26 34.54 -5.88 -12.24
N HIS A 27 33.65 -5.02 -11.75
CA HIS A 27 33.97 -3.89 -10.88
C HIS A 27 33.26 -4.04 -9.52
N LEU A 28 33.92 -3.57 -8.45
CA LEU A 28 33.33 -3.57 -7.12
C LEU A 28 32.24 -2.49 -7.01
N PRO A 29 31.06 -2.80 -6.42
CA PRO A 29 29.98 -1.82 -6.30
C PRO A 29 30.37 -0.68 -5.36
N ILE A 30 30.48 0.52 -5.91
CA ILE A 30 31.11 1.66 -5.22
C ILE A 30 30.41 2.07 -3.92
N ASP A 31 29.07 2.17 -3.93
CA ASP A 31 28.33 2.60 -2.73
C ASP A 31 28.34 1.52 -1.66
N LEU A 32 28.27 0.24 -2.04
CA LEU A 32 28.42 -0.86 -1.08
C LEU A 32 29.80 -0.86 -0.41
N MET A 33 30.84 -0.48 -1.15
CA MET A 33 32.18 -0.34 -0.58
C MET A 33 32.25 0.86 0.38
N VAL A 34 31.56 1.97 0.10
CA VAL A 34 31.40 3.08 1.05
C VAL A 34 30.66 2.63 2.31
N TYR A 35 29.64 1.77 2.20
CA TYR A 35 28.94 1.22 3.37
C TYR A 35 29.87 0.38 4.24
N ARG A 36 30.64 -0.51 3.61
CA ARG A 36 31.65 -1.33 4.31
C ARG A 36 32.73 -0.47 4.96
N ALA A 37 33.25 0.54 4.25
CA ALA A 37 34.23 1.48 4.79
C ALA A 37 33.67 2.27 6.00
N GLY A 38 32.40 2.68 5.95
CA GLY A 38 31.71 3.27 7.09
C GLY A 38 31.60 2.33 8.29
N GLY A 39 31.27 1.05 8.04
CA GLY A 39 31.26 0.02 9.08
C GLY A 39 32.64 -0.28 9.66
N GLN A 40 33.69 -0.28 8.84
CA GLN A 40 35.08 -0.47 9.28
C GLN A 40 35.55 0.73 10.11
N SER A 41 35.29 1.94 9.64
CA SER A 41 35.61 3.18 10.35
C SER A 41 34.92 3.23 11.71
N TRP A 42 33.64 2.85 11.76
CA TRP A 42 32.89 2.70 13.00
C TRP A 42 33.56 1.73 13.99
N LEU A 43 33.92 0.53 13.53
CA LEU A 43 34.56 -0.48 14.39
C LEU A 43 35.97 -0.06 14.85
N ALA A 44 36.68 0.72 14.03
CA ALA A 44 38.00 1.25 14.33
C ALA A 44 37.97 2.54 15.17
N GLY A 45 36.80 3.09 15.48
CA GLY A 45 36.65 4.37 16.18
C GLY A 45 37.13 5.58 15.37
N LEU A 46 37.16 5.47 14.04
CA LEU A 46 37.56 6.55 13.14
C LEU A 46 36.37 7.48 12.83
N PRO A 47 36.57 8.82 12.74
CA PRO A 47 35.50 9.77 12.46
C PRO A 47 34.84 9.51 11.10
N LEU A 48 33.52 9.33 11.07
CA LEU A 48 32.78 8.95 9.85
C LEU A 48 32.73 10.07 8.80
N TYR A 49 32.74 11.33 9.25
CA TYR A 49 32.50 12.49 8.38
C TYR A 49 33.74 13.35 8.14
N SER A 50 34.92 12.85 8.51
CA SER A 50 36.21 13.51 8.27
C SER A 50 36.55 13.58 6.78
N PRO A 51 37.31 14.60 6.31
CA PRO A 51 37.97 14.58 5.00
C PRO A 51 38.83 13.33 4.78
N ASP A 52 39.37 12.74 5.84
CA ASP A 52 40.24 11.55 5.81
C ASP A 52 39.44 10.23 5.78
N PHE A 53 38.12 10.28 5.54
CA PHE A 53 37.29 9.08 5.44
C PHE A 53 37.87 8.10 4.39
N PRO A 54 38.04 6.79 4.71
CA PRO A 54 38.73 5.85 3.84
C PRO A 54 38.17 5.80 2.42
N HIS A 55 39.04 5.71 1.43
CA HIS A 55 38.69 5.56 0.01
C HIS A 55 38.78 4.09 -0.37
N PRO A 56 37.65 3.36 -0.44
CA PRO A 56 37.69 1.92 -0.59
C PRO A 56 37.98 1.44 -2.01
N LEU A 57 37.98 2.34 -3.00
CA LEU A 57 38.21 2.05 -4.42
C LEU A 57 39.00 3.19 -5.08
N ASP A 58 39.71 2.87 -6.16
CA ASP A 58 40.35 3.85 -7.04
C ASP A 58 39.28 4.72 -7.73
N GLY A 59 39.41 6.05 -7.64
CA GLY A 59 38.43 6.99 -8.18
C GLY A 59 38.21 8.21 -7.27
N PRO A 60 37.12 8.97 -7.49
CA PRO A 60 36.80 10.12 -6.65
C PRO A 60 36.51 9.69 -5.21
N ALA A 61 37.10 10.41 -4.25
CA ALA A 61 36.86 10.27 -2.83
C ALA A 61 35.37 10.50 -2.50
N LEU A 62 34.62 9.42 -2.21
CA LEU A 62 33.23 9.51 -1.80
C LEU A 62 33.11 9.56 -0.27
N PRO A 63 32.41 10.55 0.30
CA PRO A 63 32.23 10.64 1.75
C PRO A 63 31.16 9.66 2.24
N PHE A 64 31.20 9.35 3.54
CA PHE A 64 30.05 8.76 4.21
C PHE A 64 28.92 9.79 4.36
N THR A 65 27.70 9.43 3.97
CA THR A 65 26.56 10.37 3.86
C THR A 65 25.30 9.92 4.62
N TYR A 66 25.40 8.81 5.34
CA TYR A 66 24.27 8.20 6.05
C TYR A 66 24.29 8.58 7.55
N PRO A 67 23.16 8.50 8.27
CA PRO A 67 23.13 8.70 9.72
C PRO A 67 24.08 7.72 10.44
N PRO A 68 24.62 8.07 11.62
CA PRO A 68 25.53 7.19 12.36
C PRO A 68 24.94 5.81 12.69
N PHE A 69 23.63 5.73 12.93
CA PHE A 69 22.92 4.46 13.10
C PHE A 69 23.12 3.49 11.92
N ALA A 70 23.24 4.01 10.70
CA ALA A 70 23.52 3.19 9.52
C ALA A 70 24.92 2.58 9.56
N ALA A 71 25.93 3.29 10.07
CA ALA A 71 27.29 2.77 10.21
C ALA A 71 27.35 1.56 11.17
N VAL A 72 26.56 1.61 12.25
CA VAL A 72 26.37 0.48 13.17
C VAL A 72 25.86 -0.75 12.43
N LEU A 73 24.83 -0.59 11.58
CA LEU A 73 24.29 -1.70 10.80
C LEU A 73 25.28 -2.17 9.72
N PHE A 74 25.97 -1.25 9.05
CA PHE A 74 26.94 -1.58 8.01
C PHE A 74 28.20 -2.24 8.56
N SER A 75 28.50 -2.11 9.86
CA SER A 75 29.57 -2.89 10.51
C SER A 75 29.39 -4.40 10.34
N ALA A 76 28.15 -4.90 10.27
CA ALA A 76 27.86 -6.31 10.01
C ALA A 76 28.32 -6.78 8.62
N LEU A 77 28.40 -5.87 7.64
CA LEU A 77 28.89 -6.17 6.30
C LEU A 77 30.41 -6.45 6.30
N THR A 78 31.14 -6.01 7.32
CA THR A 78 32.59 -6.16 7.39
C THR A 78 33.04 -7.57 7.78
N VAL A 79 32.16 -8.33 8.46
CA VAL A 79 32.41 -9.70 8.91
C VAL A 79 32.59 -10.67 7.74
N LEU A 80 31.92 -10.38 6.61
CA LEU A 80 31.95 -11.24 5.44
C LEU A 80 33.03 -10.78 4.44
N PRO A 81 33.61 -11.71 3.66
CA PRO A 81 34.40 -11.37 2.48
C PRO A 81 33.62 -10.44 1.53
N VAL A 82 34.34 -9.59 0.80
CA VAL A 82 33.76 -8.59 -0.13
C VAL A 82 32.82 -9.27 -1.13
N THR A 83 33.27 -10.38 -1.74
CA THR A 83 32.48 -11.16 -2.71
C THR A 83 31.16 -11.66 -2.13
N ALA A 84 31.17 -12.17 -0.89
CA ALA A 84 29.96 -12.62 -0.20
C ALA A 84 29.02 -11.44 0.10
N THR A 85 29.56 -10.27 0.45
CA THR A 85 28.75 -9.07 0.71
C THR A 85 28.09 -8.54 -0.56
N VAL A 86 28.81 -8.53 -1.69
CA VAL A 86 28.25 -8.20 -3.01
C VAL A 86 27.13 -9.18 -3.37
N ALA A 87 27.37 -10.49 -3.20
CA ALA A 87 26.38 -11.52 -3.49
C ALA A 87 25.08 -11.32 -2.69
N LEU A 88 25.21 -11.13 -1.37
CA LEU A 88 24.08 -10.97 -0.46
C LEU A 88 23.34 -9.66 -0.68
N SER A 89 24.06 -8.56 -0.91
CA SER A 89 23.44 -7.26 -1.19
C SER A 89 22.62 -7.31 -2.49
N THR A 90 23.17 -7.92 -3.55
CA THR A 90 22.47 -8.10 -4.81
C THR A 90 21.26 -9.02 -4.67
N LEU A 91 21.40 -10.14 -3.95
CA LEU A 91 20.29 -11.05 -3.69
C LEU A 91 19.17 -10.36 -2.88
N ALA A 92 19.53 -9.64 -1.82
CA ALA A 92 18.58 -8.91 -0.99
C ALA A 92 17.82 -7.85 -1.81
N SER A 93 18.54 -7.10 -2.66
CA SER A 93 17.96 -6.10 -3.56
C SER A 93 17.01 -6.72 -4.59
N ALA A 94 17.39 -7.84 -5.20
CA ALA A 94 16.54 -8.54 -6.17
C ALA A 94 15.27 -9.12 -5.53
N LEU A 95 15.38 -9.70 -4.33
CA LEU A 95 14.25 -10.19 -3.56
C LEU A 95 13.34 -9.04 -3.12
N ALA A 96 13.91 -7.93 -2.68
CA ALA A 96 13.17 -6.73 -2.26
C ALA A 96 12.37 -6.13 -3.44
N LEU A 97 13.00 -5.95 -4.60
CA LEU A 97 12.30 -5.51 -5.81
C LEU A 97 11.16 -6.47 -6.18
N THR A 98 11.44 -7.77 -6.15
CA THR A 98 10.45 -8.80 -6.46
C THR A 98 9.25 -8.73 -5.52
N ALA A 99 9.49 -8.60 -4.21
CA ALA A 99 8.45 -8.48 -3.21
C ALA A 99 7.57 -7.24 -3.46
N VAL A 100 8.19 -6.09 -3.76
CA VAL A 100 7.48 -4.83 -4.06
C VAL A 100 6.63 -4.96 -5.32
N CYS A 101 7.19 -5.48 -6.42
CA CYS A 101 6.46 -5.65 -7.68
C CYS A 101 5.32 -6.68 -7.55
N VAL A 102 5.53 -7.79 -6.85
CA VAL A 102 4.49 -8.79 -6.59
C VAL A 102 3.38 -8.22 -5.70
N LEU A 103 3.73 -7.46 -4.66
CA LEU A 103 2.76 -6.80 -3.80
C LEU A 103 1.92 -5.79 -4.61
N ALA A 104 2.57 -4.91 -5.38
CA ALA A 104 1.92 -3.96 -6.26
C ALA A 104 1.01 -4.66 -7.28
N ALA A 105 1.46 -5.75 -7.89
CA ALA A 105 0.70 -6.50 -8.89
C ALA A 105 -0.51 -7.24 -8.29
N ARG A 106 -0.39 -7.77 -7.08
CA ARG A 106 -1.51 -8.39 -6.36
C ARG A 106 -2.59 -7.37 -6.00
N ILE A 107 -2.19 -6.14 -5.67
CA ILE A 107 -3.11 -5.02 -5.43
C ILE A 107 -3.78 -4.59 -6.74
N ALA A 108 -3.01 -4.42 -7.82
CA ALA A 108 -3.54 -3.97 -9.10
C ALA A 108 -4.43 -5.03 -9.79
N ARG A 109 -4.06 -6.31 -9.71
CA ARG A 109 -4.72 -7.43 -10.39
C ARG A 109 -4.82 -8.68 -9.50
N PRO A 110 -5.87 -8.77 -8.65
CA PRO A 110 -6.13 -9.96 -7.85
C PRO A 110 -6.20 -11.25 -8.68
N GLY A 111 -5.72 -12.37 -8.14
CA GLY A 111 -5.73 -13.71 -8.77
C GLY A 111 -4.58 -14.01 -9.75
N ARG A 112 -4.12 -13.03 -10.55
CA ARG A 112 -2.98 -13.21 -11.49
C ARG A 112 -1.78 -12.30 -11.23
N GLY A 113 -1.82 -11.50 -10.16
CA GLY A 113 -0.79 -10.50 -9.85
C GLY A 113 0.61 -11.06 -9.63
N ALA A 114 0.78 -12.27 -9.11
CA ALA A 114 2.11 -12.80 -8.79
C ALA A 114 3.01 -12.97 -10.03
N ALA A 115 2.51 -13.57 -11.10
CA ALA A 115 3.29 -13.75 -12.34
C ALA A 115 3.63 -12.41 -13.01
N LEU A 116 2.69 -11.46 -13.00
CA LEU A 116 2.93 -10.11 -13.51
C LEU A 116 4.00 -9.39 -12.70
N GLY A 117 3.93 -9.47 -11.36
CA GLY A 117 4.93 -8.87 -10.48
C GLY A 117 6.32 -9.47 -10.68
N LEU A 118 6.42 -10.78 -10.88
CA LEU A 118 7.69 -11.46 -11.21
C LEU A 118 8.23 -10.99 -12.57
N ALA A 119 7.38 -10.89 -13.59
CA ALA A 119 7.79 -10.41 -14.92
C ALA A 119 8.27 -8.95 -14.87
N THR A 120 7.59 -8.07 -14.11
CA THR A 120 8.03 -6.68 -13.95
C THR A 120 9.30 -6.56 -13.11
N ALA A 121 9.49 -7.42 -12.10
CA ALA A 121 10.75 -7.50 -11.38
C ALA A 121 11.89 -7.93 -12.31
N ALA A 122 11.70 -8.95 -13.14
CA ALA A 122 12.69 -9.38 -14.14
C ALA A 122 13.03 -8.26 -15.13
N LEU A 123 12.01 -7.55 -15.66
CA LEU A 123 12.22 -6.36 -16.49
C LEU A 123 13.02 -5.29 -15.75
N GLY A 124 12.72 -5.06 -14.47
CA GLY A 124 13.47 -4.14 -13.61
C GLY A 124 14.94 -4.50 -13.55
N LEU A 125 15.25 -5.73 -13.15
CA LEU A 125 16.63 -6.21 -12.99
C LEU A 125 17.43 -6.16 -14.29
N TYR A 126 16.78 -6.45 -15.42
CA TYR A 126 17.47 -6.56 -16.70
C TYR A 126 17.57 -5.23 -17.47
N ALA A 127 16.54 -4.38 -17.42
CA ALA A 127 16.37 -3.29 -18.37
C ALA A 127 16.18 -1.91 -17.74
N LEU A 128 15.50 -1.78 -16.60
CA LEU A 128 15.21 -0.47 -16.02
C LEU A 128 16.48 0.15 -15.42
N GLU A 129 16.92 1.28 -15.97
CA GLU A 129 18.13 1.99 -15.58
C GLU A 129 18.22 2.25 -14.06
N PRO A 130 17.17 2.71 -13.35
CA PRO A 130 17.28 2.98 -11.91
C PRO A 130 17.59 1.73 -11.09
N VAL A 131 17.06 0.59 -11.53
CA VAL A 131 17.25 -0.70 -10.86
C VAL A 131 18.63 -1.24 -11.18
N ARG A 132 19.05 -1.16 -12.45
CA ARG A 132 20.40 -1.57 -12.88
C ARG A 132 21.46 -0.77 -12.14
N GLU A 133 21.38 0.55 -12.13
CA GLU A 133 22.32 1.42 -11.40
C GLU A 133 22.31 1.13 -9.90
N THR A 134 21.13 0.88 -9.30
CA THR A 134 21.04 0.47 -7.88
C THR A 134 21.85 -0.81 -7.61
N LEU A 135 21.77 -1.80 -8.49
CA LEU A 135 22.53 -3.05 -8.35
C LEU A 135 24.02 -2.84 -8.63
N SER A 136 24.36 -2.11 -9.70
CA SER A 136 25.74 -1.80 -10.08
C SER A 136 26.51 -1.08 -8.96
N PHE A 137 25.85 -0.18 -8.23
CA PHE A 137 26.45 0.50 -7.08
C PHE A 137 26.28 -0.26 -5.76
N GLY A 138 25.43 -1.29 -5.71
CA GLY A 138 25.14 -2.05 -4.50
C GLY A 138 24.35 -1.24 -3.45
N GLN A 139 23.49 -0.35 -3.91
CA GLN A 139 22.69 0.57 -3.11
C GLN A 139 21.61 -0.15 -2.29
N VAL A 140 21.40 0.29 -1.05
CA VAL A 140 20.39 -0.27 -0.12
C VAL A 140 18.94 0.12 -0.47
N ASN A 141 18.74 0.96 -1.48
CA ASN A 141 17.44 1.61 -1.78
C ASN A 141 16.28 0.63 -1.98
N LEU A 142 16.51 -0.52 -2.63
CA LEU A 142 15.46 -1.50 -2.88
C LEU A 142 14.97 -2.16 -1.59
N VAL A 143 15.87 -2.44 -0.66
CA VAL A 143 15.52 -2.96 0.68
C VAL A 143 14.69 -1.93 1.44
N LEU A 144 15.11 -0.66 1.44
CA LEU A 144 14.35 0.42 2.07
C LEU A 144 12.97 0.63 1.41
N ALA A 145 12.89 0.57 0.08
CA ALA A 145 11.64 0.65 -0.65
C ALA A 145 10.70 -0.52 -0.32
N ALA A 146 11.23 -1.73 -0.11
CA ALA A 146 10.45 -2.88 0.33
C ALA A 146 9.92 -2.72 1.76
N LEU A 147 10.72 -2.17 2.69
CA LEU A 147 10.26 -1.83 4.04
C LEU A 147 9.10 -0.83 3.99
N VAL A 148 9.26 0.25 3.23
CA VAL A 148 8.21 1.27 3.03
C VAL A 148 6.95 0.67 2.39
N ALA A 149 7.11 -0.09 1.31
CA ALA A 149 5.98 -0.72 0.63
C ALA A 149 5.25 -1.71 1.54
N ALA A 150 5.98 -2.51 2.33
CA ALA A 150 5.40 -3.41 3.30
C ALA A 150 4.61 -2.66 4.37
N ASP A 151 5.19 -1.57 4.90
CA ASP A 151 4.53 -0.74 5.91
C ASP A 151 3.29 -0.04 5.39
N CYS A 152 3.27 0.36 4.11
CA CYS A 152 2.14 1.08 3.54
C CYS A 152 1.06 0.16 2.96
N LEU A 153 1.41 -1.01 2.42
CA LEU A 153 0.53 -1.78 1.52
C LEU A 153 0.10 -3.15 2.06
N VAL A 154 0.80 -3.72 3.04
CA VAL A 154 0.36 -4.97 3.69
C VAL A 154 -0.91 -4.68 4.48
N ARG A 155 -2.01 -5.43 4.27
CA ARG A 155 -3.31 -5.10 4.89
C ARG A 155 -3.35 -5.33 6.41
N ALA A 156 -2.74 -6.42 6.87
CA ALA A 156 -2.71 -6.83 8.27
C ALA A 156 -1.26 -7.17 8.67
N PRO A 157 -0.40 -6.14 8.87
CA PRO A 157 0.99 -6.37 9.27
C PRO A 157 1.07 -6.96 10.67
N ARG A 158 2.09 -7.79 10.92
CA ARG A 158 2.41 -8.30 12.26
C ARG A 158 3.22 -7.29 13.11
N TRP A 159 3.69 -6.21 12.49
CA TRP A 159 4.40 -5.12 13.13
C TRP A 159 3.49 -3.88 13.31
N PRO A 160 3.82 -2.99 14.25
CA PRO A 160 3.15 -1.70 14.37
C PRO A 160 3.31 -0.89 13.08
N ARG A 161 2.18 -0.46 12.50
CA ARG A 161 2.15 0.38 11.30
C ARG A 161 3.00 1.63 11.51
N GLY A 162 3.92 1.92 10.59
CA GLY A 162 4.85 3.04 10.63
C GLY A 162 6.25 2.67 11.11
N LEU A 163 6.43 1.55 11.82
CA LEU A 163 7.73 1.15 12.35
C LEU A 163 8.78 0.96 11.24
N LEU A 164 8.42 0.31 10.14
CA LEU A 164 9.38 0.00 9.08
C LEU A 164 9.81 1.26 8.31
N ILE A 165 8.90 2.24 8.16
CA ILE A 165 9.27 3.57 7.63
C ILE A 165 10.25 4.28 8.57
N GLY A 166 10.01 4.23 9.88
CA GLY A 166 10.91 4.82 10.88
C GLY A 166 12.32 4.20 10.83
N LEU A 167 12.38 2.86 10.79
CA LEU A 167 13.64 2.13 10.62
C LEU A 167 14.34 2.47 9.30
N ALA A 168 13.60 2.51 8.19
CA ALA A 168 14.16 2.84 6.89
C ALA A 168 14.71 4.27 6.85
N ALA A 169 13.98 5.23 7.44
CA ALA A 169 14.40 6.62 7.58
C ALA A 169 15.67 6.78 8.45
N ALA A 170 15.86 5.91 9.43
CA ALA A 170 17.05 5.93 10.28
C ALA A 170 18.31 5.39 9.56
N VAL A 171 18.13 4.53 8.55
CA VAL A 171 19.24 4.07 7.69
C VAL A 171 19.59 5.12 6.63
N LYS A 172 18.59 5.73 5.99
CA LYS A 172 18.74 6.79 5.00
C LYS A 172 17.56 7.72 5.16
N LEU A 173 17.74 9.04 5.22
CA LEU A 173 16.65 9.95 5.60
C LEU A 173 15.46 9.99 4.60
N THR A 174 15.66 9.58 3.35
CA THR A 174 14.68 9.74 2.26
C THR A 174 13.30 9.09 2.50
N PRO A 175 13.15 7.92 3.15
CA PRO A 175 11.84 7.35 3.49
C PRO A 175 11.00 8.18 4.45
N ALA A 176 11.57 9.18 5.15
CA ALA A 176 10.80 10.05 6.04
C ALA A 176 9.65 10.78 5.33
N VAL A 177 9.77 11.03 4.02
CA VAL A 177 8.69 11.62 3.20
C VAL A 177 7.40 10.79 3.24
N PHE A 178 7.48 9.48 3.50
CA PHE A 178 6.33 8.61 3.64
C PHE A 178 5.50 8.85 4.90
N LEU A 179 5.94 9.70 5.83
CA LEU A 179 5.04 10.25 6.86
C LEU A 179 3.82 10.92 6.21
N LEU A 180 3.98 11.57 5.05
CA LEU A 180 2.88 12.16 4.29
C LEU A 180 1.78 11.15 3.94
N TYR A 181 2.13 9.87 3.75
CA TYR A 181 1.16 8.80 3.47
C TYR A 181 0.17 8.61 4.63
N PHE A 182 0.67 8.48 5.87
CA PHE A 182 -0.19 8.31 7.05
C PHE A 182 -0.94 9.58 7.39
N LEU A 183 -0.23 10.70 7.33
CA LEU A 183 -0.79 12.03 7.62
C LEU A 183 -1.95 12.34 6.64
N ALA A 184 -1.89 11.91 5.38
CA ALA A 184 -2.94 12.14 4.38
C ALA A 184 -4.32 11.60 4.82
N LYS A 185 -4.34 10.47 5.55
CA LYS A 185 -5.55 9.86 6.16
C LYS A 185 -5.71 10.19 7.65
N ARG A 186 -4.85 11.03 8.22
CA ARG A 186 -4.81 11.35 9.67
C ARG A 186 -4.57 10.12 10.54
N GLU A 187 -3.76 9.20 10.05
CA GLU A 187 -3.33 8.00 10.80
C GLU A 187 -2.23 8.38 11.78
N TRP A 188 -2.56 9.24 12.76
CA TRP A 188 -1.60 9.83 13.70
C TRP A 188 -0.81 8.81 14.49
N ARG A 189 -1.42 7.66 14.83
CA ARG A 189 -0.73 6.57 15.51
C ARG A 189 0.40 6.00 14.64
N ALA A 190 0.15 5.75 13.36
CA ALA A 190 1.17 5.22 12.46
C ALA A 190 2.27 6.26 12.17
N ALA A 191 1.90 7.53 12.01
CA ALA A 191 2.86 8.62 11.89
C ALA A 191 3.74 8.76 13.15
N ALA A 192 3.15 8.65 14.34
CA ALA A 192 3.88 8.67 15.60
C ALA A 192 4.80 7.45 15.75
N THR A 193 4.35 6.24 15.41
CA THR A 193 5.19 5.04 15.40
C THR A 193 6.40 5.22 14.48
N ALA A 194 6.22 5.78 13.29
CA ALA A 194 7.31 6.05 12.36
C ALA A 194 8.31 7.07 12.93
N ALA A 195 7.80 8.18 13.47
CA ALA A 195 8.64 9.19 14.10
C ALA A 195 9.41 8.63 15.31
N LEU A 196 8.74 7.89 16.19
CA LEU A 196 9.35 7.29 17.37
C LEU A 196 10.36 6.20 17.02
N GLY A 197 10.09 5.37 16.00
CA GLY A 197 11.04 4.38 15.50
C GLY A 197 12.31 5.03 14.94
N PHE A 198 12.15 6.09 14.15
CA PHE A 198 13.26 6.89 13.65
C PHE A 198 14.07 7.53 14.77
N VAL A 199 13.41 8.23 15.69
CA VAL A 199 14.05 8.89 16.84
C VAL A 199 14.76 7.87 17.71
N GLY A 200 14.14 6.71 17.99
CA GLY A 200 14.77 5.64 18.77
C GLY A 200 16.07 5.15 18.14
N CYS A 201 16.09 4.89 16.83
CA CYS A 201 17.31 4.51 16.12
C CYS A 201 18.36 5.63 16.07
N ALA A 202 17.93 6.89 15.86
CA ALA A 202 18.83 8.03 15.89
C ALA A 202 19.49 8.21 17.27
N LEU A 203 18.73 8.02 18.36
CA LEU A 203 19.22 8.05 19.73
C LEU A 203 20.23 6.93 20.00
N VAL A 204 20.04 5.73 19.43
CA VAL A 204 21.07 4.67 19.48
C VAL A 204 22.38 5.18 18.86
N GLY A 205 22.31 5.86 17.71
CA GLY A 205 23.49 6.50 17.11
C GLY A 205 24.16 7.53 18.03
N VAL A 206 23.37 8.41 18.67
CA VAL A 206 23.86 9.43 19.61
C VAL A 206 24.53 8.82 20.83
N VAL A 207 23.91 7.79 21.42
CA VAL A 207 24.42 7.09 22.60
C VAL A 207 25.72 6.35 22.28
N LEU A 208 25.80 5.73 21.10
CA LEU A 208 26.99 4.96 20.71
C LEU A 208 28.15 5.85 20.22
N ASN A 209 27.86 6.99 19.58
CA ASN A 209 28.85 7.96 19.14
C ASN A 209 28.25 9.36 19.03
N THR A 210 28.41 10.13 20.10
CA THR A 210 27.86 11.49 20.22
C THR A 210 28.53 12.47 19.26
N SER A 211 29.84 12.34 19.04
CA SER A 211 30.61 13.27 18.19
C SER A 211 30.17 13.19 16.73
N ASP A 212 30.18 12.01 16.13
CA ASP A 212 29.73 11.82 14.74
C ASP A 212 28.25 12.15 14.59
N SER A 213 27.43 11.88 15.62
CA SER A 213 26.03 12.29 15.61
C SER A 213 25.85 13.80 15.59
N ALA A 214 26.61 14.55 16.39
CA ALA A 214 26.56 16.01 16.37
C ALA A 214 26.97 16.56 14.99
N VAL A 215 28.07 16.08 14.42
CA VAL A 215 28.55 16.48 13.09
C VAL A 215 27.49 16.16 12.03
N TYR A 216 26.89 14.96 12.06
CA TYR A 216 25.87 14.56 11.09
C TYR A 216 24.65 15.51 11.10
N TRP A 217 24.05 15.70 12.28
CA TRP A 217 22.79 16.42 12.42
C TRP A 217 22.94 17.94 12.27
N LEU A 218 24.07 18.50 12.72
CA LEU A 218 24.27 19.95 12.75
C LEU A 218 24.97 20.49 11.50
N GLU A 219 25.79 19.68 10.82
CA GLU A 219 26.63 20.14 9.71
C GLU A 219 26.35 19.38 8.41
N VAL A 220 26.52 18.04 8.43
CA VAL A 220 26.50 17.22 7.21
C VAL A 220 25.14 17.28 6.51
N LEU A 221 24.04 17.20 7.27
CA LEU A 221 22.70 17.17 6.73
C LEU A 221 22.36 18.42 5.89
N GLY A 222 22.96 19.57 6.21
CA GLY A 222 22.74 20.84 5.52
C GLY A 222 23.59 21.05 4.26
N GLN A 223 24.46 20.10 3.90
CA GLN A 223 25.48 20.28 2.84
C GLN A 223 25.33 19.27 1.68
N PRO A 224 24.23 19.32 0.90
CA PRO A 224 23.93 18.34 -0.14
C PRO A 224 24.98 18.26 -1.26
N GLN A 225 25.71 19.36 -1.53
CA GLN A 225 26.79 19.45 -2.51
C GLN A 225 27.97 18.51 -2.23
N ARG A 226 28.13 18.02 -0.99
CA ARG A 226 29.19 17.07 -0.62
C ARG A 226 29.05 15.71 -1.31
N ILE A 227 27.85 15.37 -1.77
CA ILE A 227 27.53 14.05 -2.31
C ILE A 227 27.72 14.02 -3.84
N GLY A 228 27.98 15.17 -4.47
CA GLY A 228 28.21 15.30 -5.90
C GLY A 228 27.70 16.63 -6.47
N GLY A 229 28.08 16.93 -7.71
CA GLY A 229 27.64 18.14 -8.40
C GLY A 229 26.12 18.17 -8.59
N LEU A 230 25.47 19.26 -8.14
CA LEU A 230 24.01 19.37 -8.18
C LEU A 230 23.45 19.35 -9.61
N SER A 231 24.19 19.88 -10.58
CA SER A 231 23.86 19.88 -12.01
C SER A 231 24.11 18.53 -12.71
N TYR A 232 24.79 17.57 -12.06
CA TYR A 232 25.17 16.31 -12.70
C TYR A 232 23.98 15.60 -13.31
N ALA A 233 24.15 15.08 -14.53
CA ALA A 233 23.07 14.53 -15.36
C ALA A 233 22.18 13.48 -14.63
N ALA A 234 22.78 12.64 -13.79
CA ALA A 234 22.05 11.62 -13.03
C ALA A 234 21.23 12.19 -11.86
N ASN A 235 21.43 13.46 -11.44
CA ASN A 235 20.57 14.10 -10.45
C ASN A 235 19.22 14.48 -11.08
N GLN A 236 18.29 13.54 -11.05
CA GLN A 236 16.92 13.65 -11.53
C GLN A 236 15.99 14.16 -10.42
N SER A 237 16.33 15.31 -9.84
CA SER A 237 15.47 16.08 -8.90
C SER A 237 15.08 17.42 -9.53
N LEU A 238 14.10 18.11 -8.94
CA LEU A 238 13.80 19.50 -9.35
C LEU A 238 14.99 20.43 -9.15
N ARG A 239 15.78 20.20 -8.09
CA ARG A 239 17.00 20.96 -7.85
C ARG A 239 17.99 20.76 -8.99
N GLY A 240 18.24 19.52 -9.39
CA GLY A 240 19.17 19.20 -10.47
C GLY A 240 18.74 19.82 -11.81
N ALA A 241 17.45 19.74 -12.15
CA ALA A 241 16.93 20.35 -13.38
C ALA A 241 17.10 21.89 -13.38
N LEU A 242 16.78 22.55 -12.26
CA LEU A 242 16.96 24.00 -12.12
C LEU A 242 18.44 24.40 -12.16
N GLU A 243 19.32 23.64 -11.52
CA GLU A 243 20.77 23.87 -11.52
C GLU A 243 21.38 23.71 -12.92
N ARG A 244 20.91 22.74 -13.71
CA ARG A 244 21.35 22.58 -15.11
C ARG A 244 20.98 23.77 -15.99
N VAL A 245 19.80 24.35 -15.78
CA VAL A 245 19.28 25.43 -16.63
C VAL A 245 19.74 26.81 -16.18
N LEU A 246 19.76 27.07 -14.88
CA LEU A 246 19.99 28.41 -14.29
C LEU A 246 21.36 28.55 -13.65
N GLY A 247 22.11 27.46 -13.49
CA GLY A 247 23.32 27.43 -12.69
C GLY A 247 23.08 27.63 -11.19
N SER A 248 24.14 27.50 -10.41
CA SER A 248 24.08 27.64 -8.96
C SER A 248 23.98 29.12 -8.56
N SER A 249 22.86 29.49 -7.95
CA SER A 249 22.64 30.83 -7.42
C SER A 249 21.65 30.83 -6.25
N PRO A 250 21.61 31.91 -5.43
CA PRO A 250 20.56 32.10 -4.44
C PRO A 250 19.15 32.07 -5.06
N THR A 251 18.99 32.64 -6.26
CA THR A 251 17.73 32.63 -7.01
C THR A 251 17.29 31.22 -7.37
N THR A 252 18.20 30.39 -7.90
CA THR A 252 17.94 28.96 -8.20
C THR A 252 17.51 28.20 -6.94
N THR A 253 18.08 28.57 -5.78
CA THR A 253 17.74 27.99 -4.47
C THR A 253 16.36 28.39 -3.98
N ALA A 254 16.00 29.67 -4.12
CA ALA A 254 14.66 30.15 -3.81
C ALA A 254 13.59 29.50 -4.72
N LEU A 255 13.86 29.42 -6.03
CA LEU A 255 12.95 28.78 -6.99
C LEU A 255 12.75 27.29 -6.69
N TRP A 256 13.83 26.59 -6.32
CA TRP A 256 13.73 25.20 -5.90
C TRP A 256 12.90 25.05 -4.63
N ALA A 257 13.13 25.88 -3.60
CA ALA A 257 12.37 25.84 -2.36
C ALA A 257 10.85 26.09 -2.58
N LEU A 258 10.50 27.05 -3.43
CA LEU A 258 9.11 27.29 -3.83
C LEU A 258 8.52 26.08 -4.57
N SER A 259 9.30 25.47 -5.46
CA SER A 259 8.88 24.27 -6.20
C SER A 259 8.68 23.07 -5.28
N VAL A 260 9.50 22.91 -4.24
CA VAL A 260 9.33 21.90 -3.20
C VAL A 260 8.00 22.07 -2.48
N VAL A 261 7.66 23.28 -2.05
CA VAL A 261 6.37 23.56 -1.39
C VAL A 261 5.21 23.18 -2.31
N ALA A 262 5.25 23.59 -3.58
CA ALA A 262 4.22 23.27 -4.56
C ALA A 262 4.08 21.75 -4.80
N VAL A 263 5.20 21.04 -4.99
CA VAL A 263 5.21 19.59 -5.21
C VAL A 263 4.75 18.82 -3.98
N LEU A 264 5.19 19.19 -2.78
CA LEU A 264 4.74 18.52 -1.55
C LEU A 264 3.25 18.78 -1.28
N ALA A 265 2.75 19.97 -1.57
CA ALA A 265 1.32 20.27 -1.51
C ALA A 265 0.51 19.43 -2.51
N ALA A 266 0.96 19.36 -3.77
CA ALA A 266 0.32 18.52 -4.79
C ALA A 266 0.38 17.03 -4.42
N THR A 267 1.53 16.57 -3.91
CA THR A 267 1.74 15.20 -3.43
C THR A 267 0.79 14.87 -2.29
N TRP A 268 0.66 15.76 -1.31
CA TRP A 268 -0.29 15.62 -0.20
C TRP A 268 -1.74 15.53 -0.69
N ILE A 269 -2.15 16.44 -1.58
CA ILE A 269 -3.50 16.46 -2.16
C ILE A 269 -3.75 15.14 -2.92
N GLY A 270 -2.80 14.72 -3.75
CA GLY A 270 -2.88 13.49 -4.53
C GLY A 270 -2.96 12.24 -3.65
N ALA A 271 -2.06 12.12 -2.68
CA ALA A 271 -2.04 11.02 -1.72
C ALA A 271 -3.34 10.97 -0.93
N ARG A 272 -3.85 12.11 -0.43
CA ARG A 272 -5.12 12.19 0.30
C ARG A 272 -6.30 11.74 -0.53
N ARG A 273 -6.38 12.16 -1.80
CA ARG A 273 -7.47 11.77 -2.70
C ARG A 273 -7.39 10.28 -3.04
N ALA A 274 -6.22 9.77 -3.42
CA ALA A 274 -6.03 8.35 -3.71
C ALA A 274 -6.36 7.47 -2.51
N ARG A 275 -5.86 7.85 -1.32
CA ARG A 275 -6.20 7.19 -0.05
C ARG A 275 -7.68 7.25 0.30
N ALA A 276 -8.39 8.33 -0.04
CA ALA A 276 -9.83 8.46 0.20
C ALA A 276 -10.63 7.44 -0.63
N GLU A 277 -10.14 7.10 -1.83
CA GLU A 277 -10.71 6.09 -2.73
C GLU A 277 -10.20 4.67 -2.45
N GLY A 278 -9.35 4.47 -1.44
CA GLY A 278 -8.75 3.16 -1.12
C GLY A 278 -7.60 2.74 -2.05
N ASP A 279 -7.07 3.66 -2.86
CA ASP A 279 -5.99 3.42 -3.82
C ASP A 279 -4.61 3.66 -3.19
N ASP A 280 -4.26 2.80 -2.24
CA ASP A 280 -3.06 2.92 -1.41
C ASP A 280 -1.77 2.83 -2.23
N LEU A 281 -1.77 2.01 -3.29
CA LEU A 281 -0.63 1.87 -4.19
C LEU A 281 -0.36 3.16 -4.96
N THR A 282 -1.39 3.83 -5.51
CA THR A 282 -1.20 5.15 -6.13
C THR A 282 -0.68 6.16 -5.12
N ALA A 283 -1.21 6.16 -3.89
CA ALA A 283 -0.75 7.08 -2.85
C ALA A 283 0.73 6.89 -2.51
N VAL A 284 1.20 5.65 -2.35
CA VAL A 284 2.62 5.34 -2.15
C VAL A 284 3.47 5.84 -3.31
N LEU A 285 3.08 5.55 -4.55
CA LEU A 285 3.84 5.95 -5.73
C LEU A 285 3.90 7.47 -5.91
N VAL A 286 2.83 8.19 -5.59
CA VAL A 286 2.82 9.66 -5.62
C VAL A 286 3.71 10.25 -4.54
N VAL A 287 3.70 9.69 -3.33
CA VAL A 287 4.58 10.14 -2.24
C VAL A 287 6.04 9.86 -2.57
N ALA A 288 6.34 8.71 -3.17
CA ALA A 288 7.67 8.38 -3.68
C ALA A 288 8.15 9.41 -4.72
N ALA A 289 7.35 9.66 -5.76
CA ALA A 289 7.69 10.62 -6.81
C ALA A 289 7.82 12.06 -6.27
N GLY A 290 6.90 12.48 -5.40
CA GLY A 290 6.96 13.78 -4.75
C GLY A 290 8.23 13.96 -3.93
N GLY A 291 8.65 12.93 -3.17
CA GLY A 291 9.90 12.94 -2.42
C GLY A 291 11.14 13.01 -3.31
N LEU A 292 11.16 12.25 -4.41
CA LEU A 292 12.26 12.27 -5.39
C LEU A 292 12.40 13.64 -6.06
N LEU A 293 11.29 14.28 -6.42
CA LEU A 293 11.29 15.63 -6.99
C LEU A 293 11.75 16.68 -5.96
N ALA A 294 11.28 16.56 -4.72
CA ALA A 294 11.54 17.53 -3.66
C ALA A 294 12.96 17.46 -3.08
N SER A 295 13.60 16.28 -3.09
CA SER A 295 14.97 16.10 -2.61
C SER A 295 15.95 17.04 -3.35
N PRO A 296 16.96 17.62 -2.69
CA PRO A 296 18.00 18.38 -3.38
C PRO A 296 18.85 17.51 -4.32
N VAL A 297 18.97 16.21 -3.99
CA VAL A 297 19.67 15.22 -4.80
C VAL A 297 18.82 13.96 -4.91
N SER A 298 18.44 13.62 -6.13
CA SER A 298 17.80 12.35 -6.47
C SER A 298 18.53 11.73 -7.65
N TRP A 299 19.58 10.97 -7.35
CA TRP A 299 20.27 10.18 -8.36
C TRP A 299 19.29 9.26 -9.10
N SER A 300 19.59 8.92 -10.36
CA SER A 300 18.72 8.10 -11.20
C SER A 300 18.36 6.78 -10.53
N HIS A 301 19.31 6.15 -9.84
CA HIS A 301 19.12 4.94 -9.05
C HIS A 301 18.17 5.09 -7.84
N HIS A 302 17.74 6.30 -7.45
CA HIS A 302 16.67 6.47 -6.45
C HIS A 302 15.26 6.23 -7.05
N TRP A 303 15.11 6.25 -8.37
CA TRP A 303 13.81 6.16 -9.07
C TRP A 303 13.26 4.73 -9.22
N VAL A 304 13.72 3.77 -8.41
CA VAL A 304 13.31 2.34 -8.44
C VAL A 304 11.79 2.12 -8.32
N TRP A 305 11.05 3.10 -7.77
CA TRP A 305 9.59 3.11 -7.70
C TRP A 305 8.89 3.07 -9.06
N ILE A 306 9.61 3.33 -10.16
CA ILE A 306 9.08 3.14 -11.51
C ILE A 306 8.65 1.69 -11.75
N ALA A 307 9.33 0.69 -11.18
CA ALA A 307 8.99 -0.71 -11.40
C ALA A 307 7.56 -1.05 -10.91
N PRO A 308 7.18 -0.81 -9.63
CA PRO A 308 5.79 -0.98 -9.20
C PRO A 308 4.81 0.00 -9.87
N ALA A 309 5.26 1.18 -10.32
CA ALA A 309 4.40 2.09 -11.08
C ALA A 309 4.02 1.53 -12.47
N LEU A 310 4.97 0.92 -13.19
CA LEU A 310 4.74 0.27 -14.48
C LEU A 310 3.77 -0.92 -14.35
N VAL A 311 3.84 -1.68 -13.25
CA VAL A 311 2.83 -2.71 -12.95
C VAL A 311 1.44 -2.09 -12.90
N LEU A 312 1.27 -1.04 -12.08
CA LEU A 312 -0.02 -0.40 -11.87
C LEU A 312 -0.57 0.19 -13.18
N LEU A 313 0.26 0.98 -13.86
CA LEU A 313 -0.11 1.67 -15.09
C LEU A 313 -0.36 0.67 -16.23
N GLY A 314 0.44 -0.39 -16.36
CA GLY A 314 0.24 -1.45 -17.33
C GLY A 314 -1.10 -2.18 -17.14
N VAL A 315 -1.45 -2.54 -15.90
CA VAL A 315 -2.75 -3.16 -15.58
C VAL A 315 -3.90 -2.22 -15.92
N ARG A 316 -3.78 -0.93 -15.59
CA ARG A 316 -4.83 0.06 -15.88
C ARG A 316 -4.96 0.36 -17.36
N ALA A 317 -3.86 0.46 -18.10
CA ALA A 317 -3.86 0.62 -19.54
C ALA A 317 -4.54 -0.57 -20.22
N TRP A 318 -4.15 -1.79 -19.85
CA TRP A 318 -4.76 -3.02 -20.36
C TRP A 318 -6.27 -3.09 -20.11
N ARG A 319 -6.71 -2.75 -18.88
CA ARG A 319 -8.14 -2.71 -18.53
C ARG A 319 -8.91 -1.59 -19.25
N SER A 320 -8.27 -0.46 -19.52
CA SER A 320 -8.91 0.67 -20.18
C SER A 320 -9.18 0.42 -21.67
N ARG A 321 -8.44 -0.52 -22.29
CA ARG A 321 -8.46 -0.84 -23.73
C ARG A 321 -8.20 0.37 -24.65
N LYS A 322 -7.68 1.47 -24.11
CA LYS A 322 -7.33 2.67 -24.88
C LYS A 322 -5.90 2.57 -25.38
N ALA A 323 -5.70 2.71 -26.70
CA ALA A 323 -4.37 2.70 -27.32
C ALA A 323 -3.44 3.74 -26.68
N LEU A 324 -3.92 4.98 -26.48
CA LEU A 324 -3.15 6.06 -25.86
C LEU A 324 -2.59 5.71 -24.47
N ALA A 325 -3.35 4.96 -23.67
CA ALA A 325 -2.89 4.50 -22.35
C ALA A 325 -1.74 3.48 -22.49
N GLY A 326 -1.83 2.57 -23.46
CA GLY A 326 -0.77 1.63 -23.78
C GLY A 326 0.49 2.33 -24.29
N THR A 327 0.34 3.29 -25.21
CA THR A 327 1.44 4.11 -25.72
C THR A 327 2.16 4.88 -24.60
N GLY A 328 1.40 5.49 -23.68
CA GLY A 328 2.00 6.19 -22.53
C GLY A 328 2.84 5.27 -21.64
N VAL A 329 2.38 4.04 -21.40
CA VAL A 329 3.17 3.04 -20.66
C VAL A 329 4.42 2.63 -21.44
N ALA A 330 4.31 2.42 -22.76
CA ALA A 330 5.45 2.06 -23.59
C ALA A 330 6.53 3.18 -23.61
N VAL A 331 6.12 4.45 -23.67
CA VAL A 331 7.02 5.59 -23.57
C VAL A 331 7.71 5.63 -22.21
N LEU A 332 6.98 5.40 -21.12
CA LEU A 332 7.59 5.31 -19.78
C LEU A 332 8.61 4.17 -19.69
N VAL A 333 8.30 3.00 -20.24
CA VAL A 333 9.26 1.88 -20.31
C VAL A 333 10.50 2.32 -21.08
N LEU A 334 10.36 2.94 -22.25
CA LEU A 334 11.49 3.39 -23.06
C LEU A 334 12.36 4.40 -22.29
N VAL A 335 11.76 5.44 -21.70
CA VAL A 335 12.47 6.45 -20.91
C VAL A 335 13.24 5.81 -19.76
N PHE A 336 12.62 4.93 -18.99
CA PHE A 336 13.29 4.34 -17.83
C PHE A 336 14.22 3.17 -18.17
N CYS A 337 14.14 2.59 -19.37
CA CYS A 337 15.13 1.63 -19.86
C CYS A 337 16.39 2.31 -20.40
N THR A 338 16.25 3.48 -21.05
CA THR A 338 17.38 4.15 -21.70
C THR A 338 18.12 5.12 -20.79
N GLY A 339 17.43 5.76 -19.84
CA GLY A 339 18.01 6.85 -19.04
C GLY A 339 18.51 7.98 -19.95
N PRO A 340 17.62 8.77 -20.59
CA PRO A 340 17.98 9.60 -21.74
C PRO A 340 19.07 10.65 -21.47
N PHE A 341 19.26 11.04 -20.21
CA PHE A 341 20.36 11.91 -19.79
C PHE A 341 21.75 11.33 -20.08
N TRP A 342 21.88 10.00 -20.21
CA TRP A 342 23.14 9.36 -20.61
C TRP A 342 23.52 9.60 -22.08
N LEU A 343 22.59 10.10 -22.90
CA LEU A 343 22.83 10.44 -24.31
C LEU A 343 23.64 11.73 -24.48
N PHE A 344 23.77 12.55 -23.43
CA PHE A 344 24.38 13.87 -23.51
C PHE A 344 25.72 13.97 -22.76
N ALA A 345 26.45 15.05 -23.04
CA ALA A 345 27.70 15.38 -22.35
C ALA A 345 27.44 15.62 -20.85
N ARG A 346 28.32 15.08 -20.00
CA ARG A 346 28.10 15.02 -18.54
C ARG A 346 29.38 15.10 -17.73
N GLY A 347 29.30 15.59 -16.49
CA GLY A 347 30.44 15.77 -15.61
C GLY A 347 31.30 16.99 -15.97
N GLY A 348 31.93 17.59 -14.97
CA GLY A 348 32.70 18.84 -15.13
C GLY A 348 31.81 20.02 -15.51
N ASN A 349 30.55 20.06 -15.06
CA ASN A 349 29.54 21.08 -15.37
C ASN A 349 29.18 21.21 -16.87
N ARG A 350 29.50 20.21 -17.70
CA ARG A 350 29.12 20.20 -19.13
C ARG A 350 27.61 20.24 -19.35
N GLU A 351 26.83 19.83 -18.35
CA GLU A 351 25.37 19.90 -18.35
C GLU A 351 24.83 21.33 -18.39
N LEU A 352 25.63 22.33 -17.98
CA LEU A 352 25.26 23.75 -18.09
C LEU A 352 25.26 24.25 -19.54
N GLY A 353 25.95 23.53 -20.43
CA GLY A 353 26.00 23.85 -21.87
C GLY A 353 24.94 23.14 -22.70
N TRP A 354 23.98 22.44 -22.07
CA TRP A 354 22.92 21.76 -22.78
C TRP A 354 21.99 22.75 -23.50
N SER A 355 21.54 22.37 -24.70
CA SER A 355 20.48 23.09 -25.40
C SER A 355 19.12 22.88 -24.72
N TRP A 356 18.16 23.79 -24.94
CA TRP A 356 16.82 23.72 -24.32
C TRP A 356 16.12 22.34 -24.51
N TRP A 357 16.29 21.70 -25.66
CA TRP A 357 15.72 20.38 -25.94
C TRP A 357 16.48 19.24 -25.25
N GLN A 358 17.79 19.40 -25.01
CA GLN A 358 18.59 18.45 -24.24
C GLN A 358 18.17 18.47 -22.77
N HIS A 359 17.82 19.62 -22.20
CA HIS A 359 17.19 19.69 -20.87
C HIS A 359 15.84 18.95 -20.85
N LEU A 360 14.99 19.12 -21.86
CA LEU A 360 13.71 18.41 -21.93
C LEU A 360 13.89 16.88 -21.90
N VAL A 361 14.84 16.35 -22.69
CA VAL A 361 15.11 14.91 -22.77
C VAL A 361 15.91 14.42 -21.57
N GLY A 362 16.91 15.18 -21.14
CA GLY A 362 17.79 14.84 -20.02
C GLY A 362 17.09 14.88 -18.66
N ASP A 363 16.04 15.68 -18.51
CA ASP A 363 15.23 15.77 -17.29
C ASP A 363 13.96 14.89 -17.36
N ALA A 364 13.92 13.90 -18.26
CA ALA A 364 12.73 13.09 -18.51
C ALA A 364 12.13 12.45 -17.25
N TYR A 365 12.94 12.04 -16.26
CA TYR A 365 12.41 11.45 -15.03
C TYR A 365 11.68 12.50 -14.18
N VAL A 366 12.22 13.72 -14.12
CA VAL A 366 11.60 14.88 -13.45
C VAL A 366 10.23 15.15 -14.08
N TRP A 367 10.14 15.19 -15.41
CA TRP A 367 8.86 15.41 -16.11
C TRP A 367 7.85 14.28 -15.88
N CYS A 368 8.30 13.02 -15.88
CA CYS A 368 7.45 11.88 -15.57
C CYS A 368 6.91 11.94 -14.14
N GLY A 369 7.76 12.28 -13.16
CA GLY A 369 7.37 12.45 -11.77
C GLY A 369 6.38 13.60 -11.58
N LEU A 370 6.65 14.76 -12.20
CA LEU A 370 5.75 15.91 -12.15
C LEU A 370 4.39 15.58 -12.74
N ALA A 371 4.37 14.94 -13.92
CA ALA A 371 3.14 14.50 -14.56
C ALA A 371 2.33 13.58 -13.65
N LEU A 372 2.98 12.61 -12.99
CA LEU A 372 2.35 11.70 -12.03
C LEU A 372 1.74 12.47 -10.84
N VAL A 373 2.53 13.32 -10.18
CA VAL A 373 2.10 14.09 -9.00
C VAL A 373 0.93 15.01 -9.35
N VAL A 374 1.07 15.81 -10.41
CA VAL A 374 0.03 16.74 -10.87
C VAL A 374 -1.23 15.99 -11.28
N TRP A 375 -1.11 14.90 -12.05
CA TRP A 375 -2.26 14.12 -12.50
C TRP A 375 -3.08 13.59 -11.33
N VAL A 376 -2.43 12.95 -10.36
CA VAL A 376 -3.12 12.38 -9.20
C VAL A 376 -3.65 13.48 -8.29
N ALA A 377 -2.93 14.58 -8.11
CA ALA A 377 -3.43 15.73 -7.37
C ALA A 377 -4.74 16.26 -7.99
N LEU A 378 -4.83 16.36 -9.32
CA LEU A 378 -6.01 16.88 -10.02
C LEU A 378 -7.16 15.87 -10.11
N ARG A 379 -6.87 14.58 -10.33
CA ARG A 379 -7.88 13.55 -10.63
C ARG A 379 -8.23 12.63 -9.45
N GLY A 380 -7.43 12.65 -8.39
CA GLY A 380 -7.56 11.78 -7.22
C GLY A 380 -7.13 10.33 -7.43
N ARG A 381 -6.87 9.93 -8.67
CA ARG A 381 -6.52 8.57 -9.08
C ARG A 381 -5.73 8.57 -10.39
N LEU A 382 -4.84 7.59 -10.58
CA LEU A 382 -4.27 7.23 -11.88
C LEU A 382 -5.31 6.50 -12.76
N SER A 383 -6.52 7.02 -12.93
CA SER A 383 -7.52 6.43 -13.83
C SER A 383 -7.35 7.03 -15.23
N LEU A 384 -7.07 6.18 -16.22
CA LEU A 384 -7.03 6.55 -17.65
C LEU A 384 -8.42 6.49 -18.31
N THR A 385 -9.45 6.17 -17.52
CA THR A 385 -10.86 6.31 -17.89
C THR A 385 -11.32 7.74 -17.61
N ALA A 386 -12.03 8.34 -18.58
CA ALA A 386 -12.72 9.60 -18.34
C ALA A 386 -13.67 9.41 -17.16
N PRO A 387 -13.90 10.44 -16.32
CA PRO A 387 -14.95 10.34 -15.33
C PRO A 387 -16.25 10.09 -16.08
N LEU A 388 -16.93 8.97 -15.80
CA LEU A 388 -18.38 8.98 -15.88
C LEU A 388 -18.80 10.18 -15.04
N ARG A 389 -19.46 11.16 -15.67
CA ARG A 389 -19.97 12.35 -14.99
C ARG A 389 -20.85 11.86 -13.84
N HIS A 390 -20.30 11.82 -12.64
CA HIS A 390 -21.07 11.80 -11.41
C HIS A 390 -20.94 13.20 -10.85
N CYS A 391 -22.08 13.87 -10.77
CA CYS A 391 -22.24 15.19 -10.22
C CYS A 391 -21.49 15.29 -8.89
N ARG A 392 -20.68 16.34 -8.77
CA ARG A 392 -19.94 16.66 -7.56
C ARG A 392 -20.93 16.88 -6.42
N HIS A 393 -21.00 15.96 -5.47
CA HIS A 393 -21.42 16.27 -4.11
C HIS A 393 -20.26 15.99 -3.17
N ALA A 394 -19.83 17.04 -2.49
CA ALA A 394 -18.69 17.06 -1.60
C ALA A 394 -18.89 16.08 -0.43
N PRO A 395 -17.81 15.48 0.11
CA PRO A 395 -17.90 14.58 1.25
C PRO A 395 -18.16 15.39 2.51
N ARG A 396 -19.42 15.48 2.95
CA ARG A 396 -19.73 15.87 4.33
C ARG A 396 -19.35 14.71 5.24
N ARG A 397 -18.48 14.98 6.21
CA ARG A 397 -18.15 14.07 7.31
C ARG A 397 -19.42 13.68 8.04
N ILE A 398 -19.80 12.41 7.95
CA ILE A 398 -20.78 11.84 8.87
C ILE A 398 -20.01 11.36 10.09
N VAL A 399 -20.05 12.17 11.13
CA VAL A 399 -19.75 11.74 12.50
C VAL A 399 -20.87 10.79 12.89
N VAL A 400 -20.55 9.52 13.11
CA VAL A 400 -21.49 8.53 13.64
C VAL A 400 -21.52 8.69 15.15
N GLN A 401 -22.41 9.56 15.62
CA GLN A 401 -22.98 9.44 16.96
C GLN A 401 -24.45 9.06 16.79
N GLY A 402 -24.87 8.05 17.55
CA GLY A 402 -26.12 7.34 17.35
C GLY A 402 -27.34 8.27 17.31
N ARG A 403 -28.04 8.25 16.18
CA ARG A 403 -29.48 8.52 16.02
C ARG A 403 -29.87 8.13 14.60
N HIS A 404 -31.12 7.70 14.44
CA HIS A 404 -31.73 7.14 13.22
C HIS A 404 -31.20 7.75 11.91
N MET A 405 -30.74 6.90 10.98
CA MET A 405 -30.44 7.29 9.61
C MET A 405 -31.75 7.61 8.88
N ASP A 406 -31.93 8.86 8.48
CA ASP A 406 -32.85 9.18 7.40
C ASP A 406 -32.24 8.71 6.08
N THR A 407 -32.84 7.67 5.51
CA THR A 407 -32.35 6.99 4.31
C THR A 407 -32.95 7.56 3.02
N SER A 408 -33.85 8.55 3.12
CA SER A 408 -34.55 9.16 1.99
C SER A 408 -33.66 9.84 0.95
N THR A 409 -32.38 10.08 1.27
CA THR A 409 -31.44 10.89 0.47
C THR A 409 -30.29 10.11 -0.18
N LEU A 410 -30.19 8.78 0.01
CA LEU A 410 -29.17 7.95 -0.66
C LEU A 410 -29.61 7.64 -2.11
N PRO A 411 -28.80 7.98 -3.13
CA PRO A 411 -29.16 7.76 -4.54
C PRO A 411 -29.25 6.27 -4.91
N VAL A 412 -28.62 5.39 -4.12
CA VAL A 412 -28.81 3.93 -4.21
C VAL A 412 -28.92 3.36 -2.80
N ARG A 413 -30.00 2.61 -2.53
CA ARG A 413 -30.26 2.02 -1.21
C ARG A 413 -29.37 0.80 -0.97
N PRO A 414 -28.83 0.59 0.24
CA PRO A 414 -27.98 -0.56 0.53
C PRO A 414 -28.78 -1.87 0.46
N VAL A 415 -28.06 -2.96 0.20
CA VAL A 415 -28.61 -4.31 0.11
C VAL A 415 -28.29 -5.09 1.37
N VAL A 416 -29.31 -5.70 1.97
CA VAL A 416 -29.18 -6.66 3.08
C VAL A 416 -29.17 -8.06 2.49
N VAL A 417 -28.29 -8.93 2.99
CA VAL A 417 -28.21 -10.32 2.54
C VAL A 417 -28.46 -11.23 3.73
N THR A 418 -29.44 -12.13 3.61
CA THR A 418 -29.84 -13.07 4.67
C THR A 418 -29.77 -14.51 4.20
N LEU A 419 -29.64 -15.43 5.15
CA LEU A 419 -29.82 -16.86 4.90
C LEU A 419 -31.32 -17.18 4.81
N THR A 420 -31.73 -18.06 3.90
CA THR A 420 -33.06 -18.69 3.94
C THR A 420 -32.95 -20.06 4.60
N VAL A 421 -34.01 -20.44 5.31
CA VAL A 421 -34.09 -21.71 6.04
C VAL A 421 -35.38 -22.45 5.68
N ASP A 422 -35.53 -23.68 6.16
CA ASP A 422 -36.78 -24.42 6.03
C ASP A 422 -37.93 -23.74 6.80
N GLU A 423 -39.16 -24.06 6.39
CA GLU A 423 -40.36 -23.39 6.87
C GLU A 423 -40.60 -23.59 8.38
N ALA A 424 -40.23 -24.75 8.94
CA ALA A 424 -40.41 -25.02 10.37
C ALA A 424 -39.46 -24.16 11.20
N THR A 425 -38.20 -24.03 10.78
CA THR A 425 -37.21 -23.17 11.42
C THR A 425 -37.59 -21.69 11.32
N GLN A 426 -38.02 -21.22 10.15
CA GLN A 426 -38.46 -19.82 9.98
C GLN A 426 -39.66 -19.50 10.88
N ARG A 427 -40.67 -20.38 10.92
CA ARG A 427 -41.85 -20.23 11.80
C ARG A 427 -41.45 -20.11 13.26
N ARG A 428 -40.55 -20.99 13.73
CA ARG A 428 -40.03 -20.98 15.10
C ARG A 428 -39.37 -19.64 15.44
N TRP A 429 -38.46 -19.16 14.60
CA TRP A 429 -37.77 -17.89 14.82
C TRP A 429 -38.74 -16.71 14.84
N ASP A 430 -39.72 -16.69 13.94
CA ASP A 430 -40.74 -15.66 13.89
C ASP A 430 -41.65 -15.66 15.12
N VAL A 431 -42.00 -16.82 15.66
CA VAL A 431 -42.75 -16.92 16.94
C VAL A 431 -41.93 -16.31 18.08
N LEU A 432 -40.67 -16.72 18.26
CA LEU A 432 -39.81 -16.19 19.31
C LEU A 432 -39.64 -14.67 19.20
N ARG A 433 -39.42 -14.16 18.00
CA ARG A 433 -39.30 -12.72 17.76
C ARG A 433 -40.61 -11.99 18.04
N ARG A 434 -41.77 -12.50 17.61
CA ARG A 434 -43.07 -11.87 17.91
C ARG A 434 -43.38 -11.86 19.42
N SER A 435 -42.98 -12.89 20.15
CA SER A 435 -43.22 -13.00 21.58
C SER A 435 -42.36 -12.04 22.42
N HIS A 436 -41.14 -11.70 21.96
CA HIS A 436 -40.18 -10.96 22.78
C HIS A 436 -39.76 -9.59 22.22
N PHE A 437 -39.86 -9.35 20.92
CA PHE A 437 -39.48 -8.09 20.30
C PHE A 437 -40.56 -7.03 20.54
N PRO A 438 -40.21 -5.75 20.81
CA PRO A 438 -41.20 -4.69 21.00
C PRO A 438 -42.14 -4.57 19.79
N ALA A 439 -43.44 -4.87 19.97
CA ALA A 439 -44.42 -4.98 18.89
C ALA A 439 -44.48 -3.72 17.99
N HIS A 440 -44.45 -2.53 18.60
CA HIS A 440 -44.47 -1.24 17.90
C HIS A 440 -43.21 -0.95 17.04
N ARG A 441 -42.18 -1.81 17.08
CA ARG A 441 -40.94 -1.70 16.29
C ARG A 441 -40.69 -2.91 15.40
N LEU A 442 -41.58 -3.90 15.39
CA LEU A 442 -41.43 -5.11 14.60
C LEU A 442 -41.82 -4.85 13.14
N VAL A 443 -40.83 -4.47 12.32
CA VAL A 443 -41.03 -4.18 10.89
C VAL A 443 -40.60 -5.34 9.99
N VAL A 444 -39.65 -6.16 10.44
CA VAL A 444 -39.10 -7.31 9.70
C VAL A 444 -39.15 -8.54 10.60
N GLY A 445 -39.54 -9.67 10.01
CA GLY A 445 -39.52 -10.99 10.63
C GLY A 445 -38.12 -11.40 11.11
N ALA A 446 -38.04 -12.54 11.79
CA ALA A 446 -36.79 -13.07 12.26
C ALA A 446 -35.93 -13.53 11.08
N HIS A 447 -34.63 -13.28 11.17
CA HIS A 447 -33.71 -13.54 10.08
C HIS A 447 -32.30 -13.76 10.62
N LEU A 448 -31.50 -14.49 9.84
CA LEU A 448 -30.06 -14.59 10.03
C LEU A 448 -29.36 -13.75 8.97
N THR A 449 -28.78 -12.63 9.41
CA THR A 449 -28.07 -11.70 8.51
C THR A 449 -26.70 -12.27 8.16
N LEU A 450 -26.44 -12.45 6.86
CA LEU A 450 -25.12 -12.74 6.33
C LEU A 450 -24.31 -11.46 6.20
N PHE A 451 -24.96 -10.40 5.68
CA PHE A 451 -24.38 -9.08 5.48
C PHE A 451 -25.44 -7.98 5.70
N HIS A 452 -25.07 -6.93 6.43
CA HIS A 452 -25.99 -5.89 6.91
C HIS A 452 -26.17 -4.76 5.91
N ALA A 453 -25.12 -4.37 5.20
CA ALA A 453 -25.15 -3.22 4.31
C ALA A 453 -24.12 -3.39 3.18
N ILE A 454 -24.52 -4.11 2.15
CA ILE A 454 -23.85 -4.15 0.85
C ILE A 454 -24.14 -2.81 0.14
N PRO A 455 -23.12 -2.11 -0.40
CA PRO A 455 -23.35 -0.90 -1.19
C PRO A 455 -24.30 -1.16 -2.36
N GLY A 456 -25.31 -0.31 -2.52
CA GLY A 456 -26.41 -0.53 -3.46
C GLY A 456 -25.96 -0.58 -4.92
N GLU A 457 -24.88 0.12 -5.27
CA GLU A 457 -24.24 0.10 -6.59
C GLU A 457 -23.67 -1.28 -6.97
N HIS A 458 -23.54 -2.20 -6.01
CA HIS A 458 -23.05 -3.56 -6.22
C HIS A 458 -24.16 -4.62 -6.22
N GLN A 459 -25.44 -4.22 -6.22
CA GLN A 459 -26.59 -5.13 -6.16
C GLN A 459 -26.49 -6.28 -7.19
N ASP A 460 -26.22 -5.97 -8.47
CA ASP A 460 -26.20 -6.96 -9.55
C ASP A 460 -25.01 -7.93 -9.42
N THR A 461 -23.87 -7.42 -8.94
CA THR A 461 -22.69 -8.26 -8.65
C THR A 461 -22.97 -9.18 -7.47
N ALA A 462 -23.57 -8.67 -6.40
CA ALA A 462 -23.95 -9.45 -5.23
C ALA A 462 -24.96 -10.54 -5.60
N LEU A 463 -25.92 -10.25 -6.47
CA LEU A 463 -26.88 -11.24 -6.97
C LEU A 463 -26.20 -12.32 -7.82
N THR A 464 -25.32 -11.93 -8.75
CA THR A 464 -24.57 -12.87 -9.59
C THR A 464 -23.70 -13.81 -8.76
N ASP A 465 -23.01 -13.29 -7.75
CA ASP A 465 -22.20 -14.10 -6.85
C ASP A 465 -23.05 -15.01 -5.95
N ALA A 466 -24.19 -14.52 -5.46
CA ALA A 466 -25.13 -15.34 -4.69
C ALA A 466 -25.67 -16.51 -5.53
N LEU A 467 -25.98 -16.28 -6.81
CA LEU A 467 -26.36 -17.33 -7.77
C LEU A 467 -25.24 -18.35 -7.95
N ALA A 468 -24.00 -17.91 -8.13
CA ALA A 468 -22.86 -18.80 -8.31
C ALA A 468 -22.59 -19.67 -7.07
N VAL A 469 -22.64 -19.07 -5.88
CA VAL A 469 -22.45 -19.80 -4.60
C VAL A 469 -23.60 -20.76 -4.36
N ALA A 470 -24.84 -20.35 -4.65
CA ALA A 470 -25.99 -21.20 -4.45
C ALA A 470 -26.00 -22.40 -5.39
N ALA A 471 -25.56 -22.24 -6.64
CA ALA A 471 -25.44 -23.32 -7.61
C ALA A 471 -24.40 -24.40 -7.23
N SER A 472 -23.41 -24.05 -6.39
CA SER A 472 -22.39 -24.98 -5.90
C SER A 472 -22.60 -25.41 -4.44
N THR A 473 -23.75 -25.09 -3.85
CA THR A 473 -24.07 -25.38 -2.45
C THR A 473 -25.36 -26.16 -2.38
N THR A 474 -25.33 -27.33 -1.75
CA THR A 474 -26.54 -28.07 -1.42
C THR A 474 -27.12 -27.59 -0.09
N ALA A 475 -28.43 -27.73 0.10
CA ALA A 475 -29.05 -27.46 1.41
C ALA A 475 -28.31 -28.22 2.53
N PHE A 476 -28.13 -27.58 3.68
CA PHE A 476 -27.27 -28.11 4.74
C PHE A 476 -27.83 -27.84 6.14
N PRO A 477 -27.51 -28.69 7.14
CA PRO A 477 -28.05 -28.54 8.48
C PRO A 477 -27.48 -27.32 9.20
N ILE A 478 -28.35 -26.71 10.02
CA ILE A 478 -28.04 -25.67 11.00
C ILE A 478 -28.63 -26.08 12.35
N VAL A 479 -27.94 -25.73 13.44
CA VAL A 479 -28.41 -26.04 14.79
C VAL A 479 -28.46 -24.76 15.62
N GLU A 480 -29.57 -24.52 16.29
CA GLU A 480 -29.67 -23.48 17.32
C GLU A 480 -28.89 -23.90 18.58
N ASP A 481 -28.05 -23.00 19.06
CA ASP A 481 -27.28 -23.16 20.29
C ASP A 481 -27.80 -22.18 21.37
N GLU A 482 -27.03 -21.94 22.43
CA GLU A 482 -27.48 -21.13 23.55
C GLU A 482 -27.82 -19.66 23.20
N PRO A 483 -28.90 -19.11 23.80
CA PRO A 483 -29.18 -17.69 23.75
C PRO A 483 -28.11 -16.88 24.49
N TYR A 484 -27.78 -15.72 23.96
CA TYR A 484 -26.79 -14.82 24.54
C TYR A 484 -27.21 -13.34 24.47
N SER A 485 -26.58 -12.53 25.32
CA SER A 485 -26.88 -11.10 25.44
C SER A 485 -26.22 -10.28 24.31
N LEU A 486 -26.98 -9.32 23.79
CA LEU A 486 -26.51 -8.23 22.92
C LEU A 486 -26.32 -6.91 23.69
N GLY A 487 -26.42 -6.93 25.02
CA GLY A 487 -26.46 -5.75 25.89
C GLY A 487 -27.89 -5.23 26.07
N SER A 488 -28.48 -4.66 25.02
CA SER A 488 -29.87 -4.16 24.98
C SER A 488 -30.82 -5.08 24.19
N GLY A 489 -30.53 -6.37 24.21
CA GLY A 489 -31.25 -7.39 23.46
C GLY A 489 -30.74 -8.81 23.68
N VAL A 490 -31.38 -9.78 23.02
CA VAL A 490 -31.08 -11.21 23.09
C VAL A 490 -31.08 -11.82 21.69
N ALA A 491 -30.14 -12.71 21.43
CA ALA A 491 -30.04 -13.45 20.18
C ALA A 491 -29.80 -14.94 20.42
N LEU A 492 -30.20 -15.76 19.44
CA LEU A 492 -29.89 -17.19 19.35
C LEU A 492 -28.66 -17.37 18.48
N ARG A 493 -27.68 -18.13 18.96
CA ARG A 493 -26.53 -18.53 18.14
C ARG A 493 -26.93 -19.66 17.21
N VAL A 494 -26.43 -19.64 15.98
CA VAL A 494 -26.67 -20.71 15.00
C VAL A 494 -25.35 -21.34 14.58
N LEU A 495 -25.21 -22.64 14.76
CA LEU A 495 -24.00 -23.40 14.45
C LEU A 495 -24.14 -24.12 13.12
N SER A 496 -23.19 -23.90 12.22
CA SER A 496 -22.99 -24.69 11.01
C SER A 496 -21.65 -24.35 10.35
N PRO A 497 -20.75 -25.33 10.14
CA PRO A 497 -19.50 -25.08 9.40
C PRO A 497 -19.75 -24.66 7.94
N ARG A 498 -20.80 -25.22 7.31
CA ARG A 498 -21.20 -24.87 5.93
C ARG A 498 -21.68 -23.42 5.82
N LEU A 499 -22.41 -22.93 6.82
CA LEU A 499 -22.81 -21.53 6.89
C LEU A 499 -21.59 -20.58 6.93
N HIS A 500 -20.55 -20.95 7.68
CA HIS A 500 -19.30 -20.18 7.71
C HIS A 500 -18.60 -20.21 6.35
N ALA A 501 -18.59 -21.36 5.66
CA ALA A 501 -18.01 -21.49 4.32
C ALA A 501 -18.72 -20.59 3.30
N VAL A 502 -20.06 -20.65 3.22
CA VAL A 502 -20.88 -19.81 2.34
C VAL A 502 -20.62 -18.33 2.57
N ARG A 503 -20.67 -17.87 3.83
CA ARG A 503 -20.39 -16.46 4.15
C ARG A 503 -18.96 -16.09 3.79
N THR A 504 -17.98 -16.95 4.06
CA THR A 504 -16.56 -16.67 3.80
C THR A 504 -16.30 -16.55 2.31
N GLU A 505 -16.93 -17.38 1.49
CA GLU A 505 -16.82 -17.30 0.04
C GLU A 505 -17.38 -15.98 -0.50
N LEU A 506 -18.61 -15.62 -0.12
CA LEU A 506 -19.21 -14.33 -0.50
C LEU A 506 -18.36 -13.16 0.01
N ALA A 507 -17.90 -13.21 1.26
CA ALA A 507 -17.05 -12.16 1.83
C ALA A 507 -15.71 -12.03 1.10
N THR A 508 -15.16 -13.13 0.59
CA THR A 508 -13.93 -13.14 -0.21
C THR A 508 -14.15 -12.46 -1.56
N ARG A 509 -15.29 -12.73 -2.21
CA ARG A 509 -15.69 -12.08 -3.48
C ARG A 509 -15.94 -10.58 -3.28
N TRP A 510 -16.50 -10.21 -2.13
CA TRP A 510 -16.94 -8.83 -1.84
C TRP A 510 -15.94 -7.99 -1.04
N ALA A 511 -14.78 -8.54 -0.72
CA ALA A 511 -13.77 -7.92 0.15
C ALA A 511 -13.33 -6.50 -0.27
N GLY A 512 -13.55 -6.13 -1.53
CA GLY A 512 -13.25 -4.79 -2.06
C GLY A 512 -14.22 -3.69 -1.62
N TRP A 513 -15.41 -4.04 -1.12
CA TRP A 513 -16.49 -3.05 -0.88
C TRP A 513 -17.38 -3.39 0.34
N LEU A 514 -17.04 -4.40 1.13
CA LEU A 514 -17.73 -4.65 2.40
C LEU A 514 -17.55 -3.50 3.40
N SER A 515 -18.62 -3.22 4.14
CA SER A 515 -18.57 -2.29 5.27
C SER A 515 -17.62 -2.80 6.37
N ARG A 516 -17.22 -1.92 7.32
CA ARG A 516 -16.43 -2.35 8.48
C ARG A 516 -17.18 -3.38 9.34
N GLN A 517 -18.50 -3.27 9.44
CA GLN A 517 -19.35 -4.22 10.18
C GLN A 517 -19.35 -5.59 9.49
N ASP A 518 -19.47 -5.59 8.16
CA ASP A 518 -19.57 -6.81 7.37
C ASP A 518 -18.21 -7.49 7.10
N SER A 519 -17.10 -6.81 7.38
CA SER A 519 -15.75 -7.39 7.35
C SER A 519 -15.29 -7.99 8.68
N GLN A 520 -16.06 -7.84 9.78
CA GLN A 520 -15.74 -8.46 11.07
C GLN A 520 -15.91 -9.99 11.04
N PRO A 521 -15.26 -10.73 11.96
CA PRO A 521 -15.49 -12.17 12.13
C PRO A 521 -16.99 -12.50 12.25
N PHE A 522 -17.43 -13.48 11.47
CA PHE A 522 -18.83 -13.86 11.42
C PHE A 522 -19.27 -14.52 12.72
N ARG A 523 -20.35 -14.01 13.30
CA ARG A 523 -21.05 -14.63 14.43
C ARG A 523 -22.49 -14.88 14.01
N PRO A 524 -22.81 -16.03 13.39
CA PRO A 524 -24.16 -16.35 12.94
C PRO A 524 -25.15 -16.35 14.11
N HIS A 525 -26.15 -15.48 14.03
CA HIS A 525 -27.17 -15.36 15.07
C HIS A 525 -28.48 -14.84 14.50
N VAL A 526 -29.57 -15.13 15.21
CA VAL A 526 -30.90 -14.61 14.96
C VAL A 526 -31.30 -13.73 16.14
N THR A 527 -31.64 -12.47 15.88
CA THR A 527 -32.06 -11.55 16.94
C THR A 527 -33.49 -11.85 17.36
N VAL A 528 -33.68 -12.24 18.62
CA VAL A 528 -35.00 -12.47 19.23
C VAL A 528 -35.56 -11.15 19.75
N GLN A 529 -34.72 -10.34 20.40
CA GLN A 529 -35.10 -9.05 20.99
C GLN A 529 -33.94 -8.05 20.85
N ASN A 530 -34.24 -6.78 20.57
CA ASN A 530 -33.30 -5.67 20.75
C ASN A 530 -34.04 -4.35 21.00
N LYS A 531 -33.28 -3.27 21.29
CA LYS A 531 -33.81 -1.92 21.55
C LYS A 531 -34.73 -1.84 22.78
N VAL A 532 -34.45 -2.68 23.78
CA VAL A 532 -35.05 -2.62 25.12
C VAL A 532 -34.01 -2.15 26.13
N ASP A 533 -34.44 -1.78 27.33
CA ASP A 533 -33.51 -1.52 28.43
C ASP A 533 -32.75 -2.81 28.83
N PRO A 534 -31.54 -2.69 29.41
CA PRO A 534 -30.74 -3.85 29.79
C PRO A 534 -31.41 -4.81 30.79
N ASP A 535 -32.30 -4.33 31.67
CA ASP A 535 -32.98 -5.18 32.65
C ASP A 535 -34.02 -6.07 31.99
N HIS A 536 -34.79 -5.52 31.05
CA HIS A 536 -35.68 -6.30 30.22
C HIS A 536 -34.91 -7.36 29.41
N ALA A 537 -33.81 -6.97 28.76
CA ALA A 537 -32.98 -7.92 28.02
C ALA A 537 -32.45 -9.06 28.92
N ARG A 538 -32.04 -8.75 30.15
CA ARG A 538 -31.61 -9.75 31.14
C ARG A 538 -32.74 -10.72 31.53
N ARG A 539 -33.96 -10.23 31.77
CA ARG A 539 -35.13 -11.08 32.06
C ARG A 539 -35.48 -12.00 30.90
N THR A 540 -35.51 -11.48 29.67
CA THR A 540 -35.77 -12.28 28.47
C THR A 540 -34.70 -13.34 28.27
N LEU A 541 -33.42 -13.02 28.48
CA LEU A 541 -32.33 -14.01 28.41
C LEU A 541 -32.48 -15.11 29.47
N ALA A 542 -32.83 -14.76 30.70
CA ALA A 542 -33.05 -15.74 31.78
C ALA A 542 -34.21 -16.69 31.45
N GLN A 543 -35.31 -16.15 30.91
CA GLN A 543 -36.47 -16.96 30.47
C GLN A 543 -36.09 -17.95 29.37
N LEU A 544 -35.34 -17.51 28.34
CA LEU A 544 -34.90 -18.37 27.25
C LEU A 544 -33.85 -19.40 27.68
N ARG A 545 -33.06 -19.12 28.71
CA ARG A 545 -32.10 -20.08 29.28
C ARG A 545 -32.77 -21.11 30.21
N ALA A 546 -33.85 -20.73 30.88
CA ALA A 546 -34.60 -21.64 31.75
C ALA A 546 -35.20 -22.83 30.97
N THR A 547 -35.46 -22.66 29.68
CA THR A 547 -35.89 -23.75 28.78
C THR A 547 -34.74 -24.61 28.24
N GLY A 548 -33.49 -24.33 28.61
CA GLY A 548 -32.28 -24.97 28.08
C GLY A 548 -31.91 -24.52 26.66
N PRO A 549 -30.77 -24.98 26.12
CA PRO A 549 -30.46 -24.84 24.70
C PRO A 549 -31.58 -25.47 23.88
N SER A 550 -32.08 -24.80 22.84
CA SER A 550 -33.19 -25.36 22.07
C SER A 550 -32.82 -26.64 21.32
N GLY A 551 -31.54 -26.77 20.93
CA GLY A 551 -31.05 -27.89 20.13
C GLY A 551 -31.78 -28.04 18.79
N TRP A 552 -32.51 -27.01 18.37
CA TRP A 552 -33.38 -27.08 17.20
C TRP A 552 -32.53 -27.27 15.95
N ALA A 553 -32.75 -28.39 15.26
CA ALA A 553 -32.10 -28.70 14.00
C ALA A 553 -32.98 -28.25 12.84
N GLY A 554 -32.45 -27.34 12.02
CA GLY A 554 -33.06 -26.86 10.80
C GLY A 554 -32.17 -27.10 9.58
N SER A 555 -32.63 -26.65 8.42
CA SER A 555 -31.89 -26.68 7.17
C SER A 555 -31.77 -25.28 6.57
N ALA A 556 -30.55 -24.89 6.18
CA ALA A 556 -30.31 -23.72 5.35
C ALA A 556 -30.62 -24.07 3.89
N THR A 557 -31.50 -23.29 3.26
CA THR A 557 -32.09 -23.59 1.95
C THR A 557 -31.64 -22.64 0.84
N GLY A 558 -30.95 -21.55 1.17
CA GLY A 558 -30.59 -20.53 0.18
C GLY A 558 -30.17 -19.18 0.76
N ILE A 559 -30.16 -18.17 -0.10
CA ILE A 559 -29.74 -16.79 0.17
C ILE A 559 -30.81 -15.83 -0.36
N SER A 560 -31.20 -14.82 0.43
CA SER A 560 -32.08 -13.74 -0.01
C SER A 560 -31.38 -12.38 0.03
N LEU A 561 -31.61 -11.59 -1.02
CA LEU A 561 -31.15 -10.21 -1.13
C LEU A 561 -32.36 -9.27 -0.98
N TRP A 562 -32.17 -8.21 -0.20
CA TRP A 562 -33.21 -7.25 0.13
C TRP A 562 -32.69 -5.83 -0.03
N ARG A 563 -33.54 -4.90 -0.45
CA ARG A 563 -33.22 -3.47 -0.47
C ARG A 563 -33.65 -2.83 0.85
N TYR A 564 -32.76 -2.08 1.49
CA TYR A 564 -33.04 -1.41 2.75
C TYR A 564 -33.78 -0.08 2.53
N GLU A 565 -35.07 -0.03 2.89
CA GLU A 565 -35.92 1.14 2.69
C GLU A 565 -36.20 1.92 3.99
N GLY A 566 -35.24 1.92 4.93
CA GLY A 566 -35.33 2.71 6.16
C GLY A 566 -36.08 2.03 7.31
N GLY A 567 -36.39 0.73 7.19
CA GLY A 567 -37.12 -0.01 8.21
C GLY A 567 -37.81 -1.24 7.64
N PRO A 568 -38.55 -1.13 6.53
CA PRO A 568 -38.95 -2.26 5.71
C PRO A 568 -37.83 -2.66 4.75
N TRP A 569 -37.82 -3.94 4.39
CA TRP A 569 -36.89 -4.53 3.42
C TRP A 569 -37.69 -4.97 2.19
N ALA A 570 -37.43 -4.34 1.05
CA ALA A 570 -38.07 -4.75 -0.20
C ALA A 570 -37.31 -5.96 -0.78
N PRO A 571 -38.00 -7.05 -1.16
CA PRO A 571 -37.33 -8.22 -1.73
C PRO A 571 -36.71 -7.87 -3.08
N ILE A 572 -35.46 -8.30 -3.30
CA ILE A 572 -34.80 -8.23 -4.62
C ILE A 572 -34.90 -9.61 -5.27
N ARG A 573 -34.32 -10.63 -4.62
CA ARG A 573 -34.33 -12.01 -5.11
C ARG A 573 -34.01 -12.98 -3.99
N THR A 574 -34.66 -14.13 -4.02
CA THR A 574 -34.26 -15.33 -3.27
C THR A 574 -33.65 -16.34 -4.22
N VAL A 575 -32.54 -16.94 -3.82
CA VAL A 575 -31.81 -17.95 -4.57
C VAL A 575 -31.66 -19.19 -3.70
N LEU A 576 -32.20 -20.32 -4.15
CA LEU A 576 -32.14 -21.58 -3.43
C LEU A 576 -30.83 -22.32 -3.72
N PHE A 577 -30.34 -23.05 -2.72
CA PHE A 577 -29.27 -24.03 -2.83
C PHE A 577 -29.73 -25.21 -3.69
N THR A 578 -28.79 -25.76 -4.48
CA THR A 578 -29.07 -26.80 -5.49
C THR A 578 -29.09 -28.22 -4.97
#